data_AF-A0A7V3W1R5-F1
#
_entry.id   AF-A0A7V3W1R5-F1
#
_cell.length_a   1.000
_cell.length_b   1.000
_cell.length_c   1.000
_cell.angle_alpha   90.00
_cell.angle_beta   90.00
_cell.angle_gamma   90.00
#
_symmetry.space_group_name_H-M   'P 1'
#
loop_
_entity.id
_entity.type
_entity.pdbx_description
1 polymer ?
#
loop_
_entity_poly.entity_id
_entity_poly.type
_entity_poly.pdbx_seq_one_letter_code
_entity_poly.pdbx_strand_id
1 'polypeptide(L)' 'MAERDTRKRQVRCLNCFERFAPPKGVDRMACPKCGIEWRLTWSSSDSVKIRGPVWSKVKSEAI' A
#
# COMPACT_ATOMS: atom_id res chain seq x y z
N MET A 1 -27.51 -6.03 -10.37
CA MET A 1 -26.10 -6.28 -10.76
C MET A 1 -25.29 -5.03 -10.39
N ALA A 2 -24.71 -4.92 -9.18
CA ALA A 2 -24.06 -3.66 -8.78
C ALA A 2 -22.90 -3.79 -7.76
N GLU A 3 -22.34 -4.98 -7.50
CA GLU A 3 -21.48 -5.14 -6.31
C GLU A 3 -20.23 -6.00 -6.52
N ARG A 4 -19.63 -5.98 -7.72
CA ARG A 4 -18.38 -6.72 -7.99
C ARG A 4 -17.23 -5.86 -8.52
N ASP A 5 -17.37 -4.53 -8.60
CA ASP A 5 -16.35 -3.66 -9.21
C ASP A 5 -15.52 -2.83 -8.21
N THR A 6 -15.78 -2.93 -6.90
CA THR A 6 -15.18 -2.02 -5.91
C THR A 6 -13.97 -2.60 -5.13
N ARG A 7 -13.43 -3.76 -5.55
CA ARG A 7 -12.19 -4.33 -4.97
C ARG A 7 -10.95 -4.07 -5.81
N LYS A 8 -11.09 -3.25 -6.85
CA LYS A 8 -10.01 -2.92 -7.76
C LYS A 8 -9.03 -2.00 -7.04
N ARG A 9 -7.76 -2.40 -6.96
CA ARG A 9 -6.64 -1.61 -6.40
C ARG A 9 -6.62 -1.41 -4.89
N GLN A 10 -7.25 -2.29 -4.11
CA GLN A 10 -7.10 -2.24 -2.65
C GLN A 10 -5.91 -3.08 -2.21
N VAL A 11 -4.99 -2.50 -1.46
CA VAL A 11 -3.90 -3.22 -0.78
C VAL A 11 -4.14 -3.21 0.71
N ARG A 12 -3.70 -4.29 1.36
CA ARG A 12 -3.70 -4.40 2.81
C ARG A 12 -2.32 -4.09 3.33
N CYS A 13 -2.20 -3.13 4.23
CA CYS A 13 -0.95 -2.84 4.93
C CYS A 13 -0.45 -4.10 5.65
N LEU A 14 0.82 -4.46 5.51
CA LEU A 14 1.39 -5.63 6.20
C LEU A 14 1.76 -5.38 7.67
N ASN A 15 1.74 -4.11 8.11
CA ASN A 15 1.98 -3.72 9.50
C ASN A 15 0.69 -3.61 10.34
N CYS A 16 -0.19 -2.65 10.01
CA CYS A 16 -1.43 -2.41 10.75
C CYS A 16 -2.67 -3.11 10.17
N PHE A 17 -2.52 -3.89 9.09
CA PHE A 17 -3.60 -4.62 8.42
C PHE A 17 -4.75 -3.79 7.83
N GLU A 18 -4.63 -2.46 7.82
CA GLU A 18 -5.60 -1.56 7.22
C GLU A 18 -5.66 -1.73 5.69
N ARG A 19 -6.86 -1.63 5.12
CA ARG A 19 -7.05 -1.64 3.66
C ARG A 19 -7.07 -0.22 3.13
N PHE A 20 -6.23 0.07 2.14
CA PHE A 20 -6.20 1.36 1.46
C PHE A 20 -6.02 1.17 -0.05
N ALA A 21 -6.51 2.14 -0.82
CA ALA A 21 -6.41 2.11 -2.28
C ALA A 21 -5.41 3.16 -2.76
N PRO A 22 -4.19 2.76 -3.19
CA PRO A 22 -3.23 3.69 -3.74
C PRO A 22 -3.69 4.29 -5.08
N PRO A 23 -3.28 5.53 -5.39
CA PRO A 23 -3.53 6.12 -6.69
C PRO A 23 -2.85 5.31 -7.80
N LYS A 24 -3.49 5.24 -8.98
CA LYS A 24 -2.97 4.48 -10.13
C LYS A 24 -1.56 4.94 -10.50
N GLY A 25 -0.65 3.99 -10.67
CA GLY A 25 0.71 4.26 -11.13
C GLY A 25 1.66 4.77 -10.06
N VAL A 26 1.23 4.83 -8.79
CA VAL A 26 2.12 5.22 -7.68
C VAL A 26 2.95 4.03 -7.23
N ASP A 27 4.26 4.12 -7.33
CA ASP A 27 5.20 3.07 -6.92
C ASP A 27 5.57 3.11 -5.44
N ARG A 28 5.23 4.18 -4.72
CA ARG A 28 5.46 4.32 -3.27
C ARG A 28 4.32 5.04 -2.58
N MET A 29 3.77 4.44 -1.52
CA MET A 29 2.72 5.08 -0.74
C MET A 29 2.84 4.77 0.74
N ALA A 30 2.68 5.80 1.56
CA ALA A 30 2.54 5.66 3.01
C ALA A 30 1.14 5.18 3.39
N CYS A 31 1.09 4.23 4.33
CA CYS A 31 -0.17 3.84 4.93
C CYS A 31 -0.74 5.03 5.73
N PRO A 32 -1.99 5.45 5.49
CA PRO A 32 -2.58 6.60 6.18
C PRO A 32 -2.83 6.37 7.68
N LYS A 33 -2.77 5.11 8.15
CA LYS A 33 -2.96 4.76 9.56
C LYS A 33 -1.67 4.68 10.35
N CYS A 34 -0.68 3.94 9.85
CA CYS A 34 0.58 3.72 10.58
C CYS A 34 1.76 4.56 10.08
N GLY A 35 1.60 5.28 8.97
CA GLY A 35 2.66 6.11 8.39
C GLY A 35 3.78 5.33 7.68
N ILE A 36 3.75 3.99 7.69
CA ILE A 36 4.78 3.18 7.02
C ILE A 36 4.65 3.31 5.51
N GLU A 37 5.75 3.65 4.86
CA GLU A 37 5.87 3.73 3.41
C GLU A 37 6.09 2.36 2.80
N TRP A 38 5.23 1.98 1.86
CA TRP A 38 5.27 0.71 1.14
C TRP A 38 5.68 0.95 -0.30
N ARG A 39 6.55 0.06 -0.82
CA ARG A 39 6.80 -0.06 -2.26
C ARG A 39 5.68 -0.85 -2.89
N LEU A 40 5.06 -0.26 -3.88
CA LEU A 40 3.98 -0.82 -4.66
C LEU A 40 4.48 -1.16 -6.06
N THR A 41 4.05 -2.28 -6.59
CA THR A 41 4.25 -2.63 -8.01
C THR A 41 2.90 -2.90 -8.63
N TRP A 42 2.70 -2.30 -9.80
CA TRP A 42 1.49 -2.44 -10.59
C TRP A 42 1.76 -3.44 -11.71
N SER A 43 1.05 -4.56 -11.70
CA SER A 43 1.07 -5.49 -12.85
C SER A 43 0.06 -5.07 -13.92
N SER A 44 -0.96 -4.33 -13.53
CA SER A 44 -1.95 -3.71 -14.41
C SER A 44 -2.59 -2.53 -13.67
N SER A 45 -3.32 -1.65 -14.35
CA SER A 45 -3.99 -0.51 -13.70
C SER A 45 -4.98 -0.90 -12.60
N ASP A 46 -5.27 -2.19 -12.44
CA ASP A 46 -6.25 -2.75 -11.52
C ASP A 46 -5.66 -3.64 -10.42
N SER A 47 -4.42 -4.10 -10.60
CA SER A 47 -3.74 -5.05 -9.74
C SER A 47 -2.45 -4.44 -9.21
N VAL A 48 -2.45 -4.11 -7.91
CA VAL A 48 -1.31 -3.57 -7.18
C VAL A 48 -0.89 -4.54 -6.09
N LYS A 49 0.42 -4.69 -5.92
CA LYS A 49 1.03 -5.57 -4.90
C LYS A 49 2.06 -4.79 -4.09
N ILE A 50 2.13 -5.08 -2.79
CA ILE A 50 3.18 -4.57 -1.92
C ILE A 50 4.43 -5.43 -2.13
N ARG A 51 5.55 -4.80 -2.50
CA ARG A 51 6.85 -5.46 -2.63
C ARG A 51 7.61 -5.53 -1.31
N GLY A 52 7.40 -4.56 -0.44
CA GLY A 52 8.07 -4.47 0.85
C GLY A 52 8.05 -3.05 1.40
N PRO A 53 8.43 -2.86 2.67
CA PRO A 53 8.51 -1.55 3.25
C PRO A 53 9.70 -0.76 2.67
N VAL A 54 9.56 0.57 2.67
CA VAL A 54 10.67 1.49 2.46
C VAL A 54 11.36 1.68 3.80
N TRP A 55 12.43 0.91 3.99
CA TRP A 55 13.25 0.95 5.22
C TRP A 55 13.93 2.30 5.46
N SER A 56 13.92 3.24 4.50
CA SER A 56 14.50 4.58 4.69
C SER A 56 13.73 5.48 5.66
N LYS A 57 12.49 5.13 6.04
CA LYS A 57 11.64 5.95 6.94
C LYS A 57 11.45 5.35 8.33
N VAL A 58 11.86 4.11 8.57
CA VAL A 58 11.96 3.58 9.94
C VAL A 58 13.22 4.19 10.55
N LYS A 59 13.06 5.36 11.18
CA LYS A 59 14.07 5.86 12.10
C LYS A 59 14.28 4.77 13.15
N SER A 60 15.48 4.21 13.13
CA SER A 60 16.09 3.59 14.28
C SER A 60 16.24 4.67 15.36
N GLU A 61 15.18 4.96 16.11
CA GLU A 61 15.35 5.60 17.42
C GLU A 61 15.67 4.46 18.39
N ALA A 62 16.92 4.00 18.28
CA ALA A 62 17.56 3.17 19.29
C ALA A 62 17.87 4.12 20.46
N ILE A 63 17.10 4.00 21.54
CA ILE A 63 17.44 4.52 22.86
C ILE A 63 16.98 3.46 23.86
#